data_AF-A0AAV8BQY4-F1
#
_entry.id   AF-A0AAV8BQY4-F1
#
_cell.length_a   1.000
_cell.length_b   1.000
_cell.length_c   1.000
_cell.angle_alpha   90.00
_cell.angle_beta   90.00
_cell.angle_gamma   90.00
#
_symmetry.space_group_name_H-M   'P 1'
#
loop_
_entity.id
_entity.type
_entity.pdbx_description
1 polymer ?
#
loop_
_entity_poly.entity_id
_entity_poly.type
_entity_poly.pdbx_seq_one_letter_code
_entity_poly.pdbx_strand_id
1 'polypeptide(L)'
;MPRNFRENSLCLAAQDLTFTSQSDTVSFRWSSNGAFSVSSAYLSLALAGKVNNPFMSCWSLKVRPTVKFFLHLLFNNRILMQQHLQRRHISLGTSCALCTVQAFEDALHLFFQCPFVSKVWNIVRHLSNAPPLVISHSVQASLTSSLALGSNDRQQVWMVVTFWCV
;
A
#
# COMPACT_ATOMS: atom_id res chain seq x y z
N MET A 1 13.63 -2.47 -6.50
CA MET A 1 12.97 -2.91 -7.76
C MET A 1 13.18 -1.84 -8.81
N PRO A 2 13.86 -2.13 -9.92
CA PRO A 2 14.22 -1.11 -10.91
C PRO A 2 12.99 -0.73 -11.77
N ARG A 3 12.94 0.55 -12.15
CA ARG A 3 11.89 1.24 -12.92
C ARG A 3 11.84 0.83 -14.41
N ASN A 4 12.37 -0.34 -14.79
CA ASN A 4 12.75 -0.61 -16.17
C ASN A 4 11.65 -1.30 -17.02
N PHE A 5 10.44 -1.50 -16.49
CA PHE A 5 9.39 -2.24 -17.22
C PHE A 5 8.47 -1.36 -18.08
N ARG A 6 8.59 -0.03 -18.02
CA ARG A 6 7.76 0.90 -18.84
C ARG A 6 8.47 1.47 -20.07
N GLU A 7 9.77 1.25 -20.23
CA GLU A 7 10.54 1.85 -21.33
C GLU A 7 10.40 1.04 -22.63
N ASN A 8 10.33 -0.30 -22.55
CA ASN A 8 10.24 -1.16 -23.73
C ASN A 8 8.93 -1.04 -24.52
N SER A 9 7.81 -0.74 -23.87
CA SER A 9 6.51 -0.61 -24.56
C SER A 9 6.36 0.71 -25.31
N LEU A 10 7.05 1.77 -24.88
CA LEU A 10 7.06 3.06 -25.56
C LEU A 10 7.92 3.02 -26.83
N CYS A 11 9.04 2.30 -26.80
CA CYS A 11 9.92 2.16 -27.97
C CYS A 11 9.26 1.40 -29.13
N LEU A 12 8.44 0.39 -28.85
CA LEU A 12 7.69 -0.35 -29.88
C LEU A 12 6.58 0.52 -30.49
N ALA A 13 5.87 1.31 -29.68
CA ALA A 13 4.85 2.24 -30.18
C ALA A 13 5.43 3.42 -30.99
N ALA A 14 6.72 3.71 -30.82
CA ALA A 14 7.41 4.78 -31.54
C ALA A 14 7.91 4.37 -32.94
N GLN A 15 8.03 3.07 -33.23
CA GLN A 15 8.51 2.58 -34.54
C GLN A 15 7.51 2.84 -35.68
N ASP A 16 6.23 3.03 -35.36
CA ASP A 16 5.16 3.30 -36.34
C ASP A 16 4.82 4.80 -36.46
N LEU A 17 5.57 5.70 -35.79
CA LEU A 17 5.33 7.13 -35.86
C LEU A 17 5.92 7.72 -37.14
N THR A 18 5.04 8.21 -38.01
CA THR A 18 5.43 9.01 -39.17
C THR A 18 5.67 10.44 -38.72
N PHE A 19 6.94 10.86 -38.71
CA PHE A 19 7.30 12.23 -38.41
C PHE A 19 6.84 13.14 -39.55
N THR A 20 5.98 14.10 -39.22
CA THR A 20 5.55 15.14 -40.14
C THR A 20 6.28 16.44 -39.83
N SER A 21 6.41 17.33 -40.81
CA SER A 21 6.98 18.67 -40.61
C SER A 21 6.02 19.64 -39.90
N GLN A 22 4.88 19.15 -39.41
CA GLN A 22 3.92 19.95 -38.65
C GLN A 22 4.44 20.20 -37.23
N SER A 23 4.13 21.37 -36.69
CA SER A 23 4.42 21.69 -35.29
C SER A 23 3.58 20.83 -34.35
N ASP A 24 4.21 20.31 -33.28
CA ASP A 24 3.50 19.58 -32.23
C ASP A 24 2.40 20.43 -31.60
N THR A 25 1.23 19.82 -31.40
CA THR A 25 0.10 20.45 -30.71
C THR A 25 -0.20 19.76 -29.40
N VAL A 26 -0.38 20.53 -28.33
CA VAL A 26 -0.80 20.00 -27.04
C VAL A 26 -2.31 19.71 -27.10
N SER A 27 -2.68 18.46 -26.84
CA SER A 27 -4.09 18.05 -26.73
C SER A 27 -4.41 17.53 -25.33
N PHE A 28 -5.59 17.88 -24.83
CA PHE A 28 -6.10 17.41 -23.57
C PHE A 28 -6.71 16.01 -23.73
N ARG A 29 -6.01 15.00 -23.23
CA ARG A 29 -6.37 13.57 -23.34
C ARG A 29 -7.81 13.24 -22.94
N TRP A 30 -8.37 13.96 -21.97
CA TRP A 30 -9.71 13.70 -21.44
C TRP A 30 -10.81 14.56 -22.08
N SER A 31 -10.56 15.09 -23.28
CA SER A 31 -11.58 15.74 -24.11
C SER A 31 -11.58 15.13 -25.51
N SER A 32 -12.78 14.88 -26.05
CA SER A 32 -12.96 14.31 -27.39
C SER A 32 -12.44 15.22 -28.51
N ASN A 33 -12.42 16.54 -28.28
CA ASN A 33 -11.90 17.54 -29.21
C ASN A 33 -10.47 17.99 -28.87
N GLY A 34 -9.82 17.37 -27.88
CA GLY A 34 -8.49 17.76 -27.41
C GLY A 34 -8.41 19.13 -26.72
N ALA A 35 -9.51 19.89 -26.60
CA ALA A 35 -9.51 21.18 -25.94
C ALA A 35 -9.56 21.02 -24.41
N PHE A 36 -8.82 21.88 -23.72
CA PHE A 36 -8.88 21.96 -22.27
C PHE A 36 -10.16 22.68 -21.83
N SER A 37 -10.85 22.13 -20.82
CA SER A 37 -11.89 22.84 -20.10
C SER A 37 -11.82 22.48 -18.62
N VAL A 38 -12.18 23.41 -17.74
CA VAL A 38 -12.22 23.16 -16.29
C VAL A 38 -13.19 22.02 -15.96
N SER A 39 -14.31 21.92 -16.69
CA SER A 39 -15.31 20.88 -16.52
C SER A 39 -14.77 19.48 -16.87
N SER A 40 -14.18 19.31 -18.05
CA SER A 40 -13.58 18.03 -18.46
C SER A 40 -12.39 17.65 -17.59
N ALA A 41 -11.58 18.61 -17.18
CA ALA A 41 -10.49 18.40 -16.23
C ALA A 41 -11.00 17.94 -14.86
N TYR A 42 -12.01 18.62 -14.30
CA TYR A 42 -12.62 18.24 -13.03
C TYR A 42 -13.24 16.84 -13.10
N LEU A 43 -13.99 16.54 -14.14
CA LEU A 43 -14.57 15.20 -14.34
C LEU A 43 -13.49 14.12 -14.45
N SER A 44 -12.39 14.39 -15.15
CA SER A 44 -11.28 13.43 -15.25
C SER A 44 -10.65 13.14 -13.88
N LEU A 45 -10.50 14.16 -13.03
CA LEU A 45 -9.97 14.02 -11.67
C LEU A 45 -10.98 13.33 -10.74
N ALA A 46 -12.26 13.66 -10.85
CA ALA A 46 -13.32 13.06 -10.04
C ALA A 46 -13.51 11.57 -10.36
N LEU A 47 -13.42 11.19 -11.65
CA LEU A 47 -13.48 9.80 -12.09
C LEU A 47 -12.19 9.05 -11.75
N ALA A 48 -11.01 9.68 -11.90
CA ALA A 48 -9.75 9.11 -11.43
C ALA A 48 -9.71 8.96 -9.89
N GLY A 49 -10.47 9.78 -9.16
CA GLY A 49 -10.61 9.70 -7.70
C GLY A 49 -11.53 8.56 -7.22
N LYS A 50 -12.36 7.98 -8.10
CA LYS A 50 -13.18 6.77 -7.80
C LYS A 50 -12.36 5.48 -7.92
N VAL A 51 -11.10 5.49 -7.51
CA VAL A 51 -10.43 4.22 -7.20
C VAL A 51 -11.09 3.72 -5.92
N ASN A 52 -11.67 2.52 -5.95
CA ASN A 52 -12.11 1.80 -4.76
C ASN A 52 -10.90 1.60 -3.85
N ASN A 53 -10.58 2.60 -3.04
CA ASN A 53 -9.44 2.56 -2.15
C ASN A 53 -9.84 1.62 -1.01
N PRO A 54 -9.27 0.40 -0.92
CA PRO A 54 -9.67 -0.58 0.08
C PRO A 54 -9.46 -0.03 1.50
N PHE A 55 -8.58 0.97 1.64
CA PHE A 55 -8.31 1.67 2.89
C PHE A 55 -9.46 2.52 3.42
N MET A 56 -10.50 2.84 2.63
CA MET A 56 -11.65 3.59 3.15
C MET A 56 -12.32 2.89 4.35
N SER A 57 -12.31 1.56 4.36
CA SER A 57 -12.78 0.75 5.49
C SER A 57 -11.95 0.93 6.77
N CYS A 58 -10.66 1.25 6.67
CA CYS A 58 -9.83 1.53 7.83
C CYS A 58 -10.19 2.87 8.49
N TRP A 59 -10.74 3.83 7.74
CA TRP A 59 -11.15 5.12 8.28
C TRP A 59 -12.40 5.02 9.15
N SER A 60 -13.27 4.03 8.93
CA SER A 60 -14.47 3.79 9.77
C SER A 60 -14.16 3.13 11.12
N LEU A 61 -12.92 2.65 11.35
CA LEU A 61 -12.54 2.01 12.61
C LEU A 61 -12.70 2.96 13.81
N LYS A 62 -13.22 2.46 14.94
CA LYS A 62 -13.33 3.22 16.20
C LYS A 62 -12.03 3.21 17.00
N VAL A 63 -10.95 3.71 16.38
CA VAL A 63 -9.61 3.83 16.98
C VAL A 63 -9.10 5.27 16.92
N ARG A 64 -8.06 5.57 17.71
CA ARG A 64 -7.42 6.90 17.73
C ARG A 64 -6.93 7.30 16.33
N PRO A 65 -6.97 8.60 15.97
CA PRO A 65 -6.50 9.07 14.66
C PRO A 65 -5.04 8.71 14.34
N THR A 66 -4.16 8.70 15.36
CA THR A 66 -2.75 8.29 15.23
C THR A 66 -2.62 6.88 14.68
N VAL A 67 -3.47 5.99 15.15
CA VAL A 67 -3.52 4.59 14.76
C VAL A 67 -4.06 4.43 13.34
N LYS A 68 -5.08 5.20 12.94
CA LYS A 68 -5.56 5.23 11.55
C LYS A 68 -4.48 5.72 10.59
N PHE A 69 -3.73 6.74 11.00
CA PHE A 69 -2.61 7.27 10.21
C PHE A 69 -1.51 6.21 10.03
N PHE A 70 -1.18 5.46 11.07
CA PHE A 70 -0.25 4.34 10.97
C PHE A 70 -0.75 3.26 10.00
N LEU A 71 -2.01 2.82 10.12
CA LEU A 71 -2.59 1.86 9.19
C LEU A 71 -2.55 2.38 7.74
N HIS A 72 -2.73 3.69 7.54
CA HIS A 72 -2.62 4.30 6.22
C HIS A 72 -1.20 4.19 5.67
N LEU A 73 -0.19 4.46 6.50
CA LEU A 73 1.20 4.28 6.11
C LEU A 73 1.52 2.80 5.84
N LEU A 74 1.02 1.88 6.66
CA LEU A 74 1.21 0.44 6.47
C LEU A 74 0.59 -0.03 5.14
N PHE A 75 -0.65 0.37 4.89
CA PHE A 75 -1.39 0.03 3.68
C PHE A 75 -0.71 0.55 2.40
N ASN A 76 -0.08 1.72 2.47
CA ASN A 76 0.65 2.30 1.34
C ASN A 76 2.13 1.89 1.29
N ASN A 77 2.56 0.94 2.13
CA ASN A 77 3.97 0.54 2.30
C ASN A 77 4.90 1.76 2.45
N ARG A 78 4.53 2.70 3.32
CA ARG A 78 5.24 3.96 3.60
C ARG A 78 5.76 4.06 5.04
N ILE A 79 5.62 3.01 5.85
CA ILE A 79 6.24 2.95 7.17
C ILE A 79 7.76 3.01 7.01
N LEU A 80 8.45 3.78 7.85
CA LEU A 80 9.91 3.84 7.86
C LEU A 80 10.45 2.46 8.26
N MET A 81 10.96 1.73 7.27
CA MET A 81 11.57 0.41 7.45
C MET A 81 12.96 0.43 6.85
N GLN A 82 13.80 -0.55 7.20
CA GLN A 82 15.15 -0.66 6.63
C GLN A 82 15.13 -0.64 5.09
N GLN A 83 14.15 -1.29 4.45
CA GLN A 83 13.92 -1.20 3.00
C GLN A 83 13.78 0.24 2.46
N HIS A 84 13.28 1.19 3.26
CA HIS A 84 13.12 2.60 2.89
C HIS A 84 14.35 3.43 3.22
N LEU A 85 15.08 3.05 4.27
CA LEU A 85 16.38 3.64 4.62
C LEU A 85 17.45 3.28 3.57
N GLN A 86 17.41 2.06 3.03
CA GLN A 86 18.26 1.65 1.91
C GLN A 86 18.00 2.49 0.65
N ARG A 87 16.72 2.83 0.36
CA ARG A 87 16.38 3.76 -0.73
C ARG A 87 16.92 5.16 -0.52
N ARG A 88 17.33 5.52 0.69
CA ARG A 88 17.99 6.78 1.05
C ARG A 88 19.50 6.63 1.21
N HIS A 89 20.09 5.53 0.71
CA HIS A 89 21.52 5.23 0.81
C HIS A 89 22.04 5.07 2.25
N ILE A 90 21.15 4.78 3.21
CA ILE A 90 21.54 4.46 4.58
C ILE A 90 21.72 2.94 4.69
N SER A 91 22.99 2.53 4.82
CA SER A 91 23.41 1.14 4.96
C SER A 91 23.07 0.61 6.36
N LEU A 92 21.90 0.02 6.52
CA LEU A 92 21.58 -0.87 7.64
C LEU A 92 21.51 -2.30 7.11
N GLY A 93 21.89 -3.28 7.94
CA GLY A 93 21.73 -4.69 7.60
C GLY A 93 20.27 -4.96 7.20
N THR A 94 20.03 -5.74 6.15
CA THR A 94 18.67 -6.00 5.62
C THR A 94 17.87 -7.01 6.43
N SER A 95 18.46 -7.53 7.49
CA SER A 95 17.89 -8.58 8.32
C SER A 95 16.90 -8.02 9.33
N CYS A 96 15.76 -8.67 9.45
CA CYS A 96 14.76 -8.39 10.48
C CYS A 96 15.39 -8.31 11.88
N ALA A 97 15.20 -7.19 12.57
CA ALA A 97 15.71 -7.01 13.93
C ALA A 97 14.96 -7.85 14.98
N LEU A 98 13.74 -8.32 14.65
CA LEU A 98 12.86 -9.02 15.59
C LEU A 98 13.03 -10.54 15.56
N CYS A 99 13.65 -11.11 14.53
CA CYS A 99 13.80 -12.56 14.42
C CYS A 99 15.24 -12.98 14.10
N THR A 100 15.60 -14.18 14.55
CA THR A 100 16.93 -14.76 14.32
C THR A 100 17.08 -15.38 12.94
N VAL A 101 16.03 -15.37 12.11
CA VAL A 101 15.97 -16.06 10.81
C VAL A 101 16.73 -15.29 9.71
N GLN A 102 17.29 -14.11 10.01
CA GLN A 102 18.03 -13.28 9.04
C GLN A 102 17.27 -13.05 7.73
N ALA A 103 15.95 -13.01 7.80
CA ALA A 103 15.08 -12.75 6.67
C ALA A 103 15.08 -11.25 6.31
N PHE A 104 14.80 -10.94 5.05
CA PHE A 104 14.69 -9.56 4.58
C PHE A 104 13.57 -8.81 5.32
N GLU A 105 13.88 -7.64 5.87
CA GLU A 105 12.92 -6.81 6.58
C GLU A 105 12.06 -5.98 5.62
N ASP A 106 10.90 -6.54 5.23
CA ASP A 106 9.83 -5.82 4.57
C ASP A 106 8.57 -5.73 5.44
N ALA A 107 7.61 -4.88 5.06
CA ALA A 107 6.41 -4.63 5.87
C ALA A 107 5.57 -5.89 6.08
N LEU A 108 5.66 -6.86 5.17
CA LEU A 108 4.92 -8.10 5.27
C LEU A 108 5.58 -9.03 6.28
N HIS A 109 6.90 -9.14 6.23
CA HIS A 109 7.68 -9.84 7.23
C HIS A 109 7.52 -9.22 8.60
N LEU A 110 7.77 -7.91 8.73
CA LEU A 110 7.76 -7.21 10.01
C LEU A 110 6.40 -7.27 10.72
N PHE A 111 5.28 -7.25 9.99
CA PHE A 111 3.96 -7.22 10.63
C PHE A 111 3.17 -8.53 10.58
N PHE A 112 3.51 -9.48 9.69
CA PHE A 112 2.71 -10.70 9.49
C PHE A 112 3.51 -12.00 9.51
N GLN A 113 4.66 -12.10 8.83
CA GLN A 113 5.39 -13.38 8.70
C GLN A 113 6.49 -13.59 9.75
N CYS A 114 6.95 -12.53 10.43
CA CYS A 114 8.03 -12.63 11.39
C CYS A 114 7.66 -13.62 12.51
N PRO A 115 8.51 -14.63 12.83
CA PRO A 115 8.20 -15.62 13.87
C PRO A 115 7.93 -15.01 15.25
N PHE A 116 8.61 -13.92 15.59
CA PHE A 116 8.35 -13.17 16.82
C PHE A 116 6.93 -12.58 16.80
N VAL A 117 6.56 -11.94 15.69
CA VAL A 117 5.27 -11.27 15.53
C VAL A 117 4.12 -12.26 15.42
N SER A 118 4.34 -13.42 14.80
CA SER A 118 3.39 -14.54 14.80
C SER A 118 3.03 -14.98 16.24
N LYS A 119 4.01 -15.03 17.15
CA LYS A 119 3.74 -15.32 18.57
C LYS A 119 2.90 -14.22 19.22
N VAL A 120 3.20 -12.95 18.96
CA VAL A 120 2.41 -11.81 19.46
C VAL A 120 0.96 -11.93 18.97
N TRP A 121 0.75 -12.21 17.69
CA TRP A 121 -0.59 -12.37 17.12
C TRP A 121 -1.37 -13.52 17.71
N ASN A 122 -0.73 -14.65 18.02
CA ASN A 122 -1.37 -15.75 18.71
C ASN A 122 -1.85 -15.35 20.11
N ILE A 123 -1.04 -14.60 20.87
CA ILE A 123 -1.44 -14.08 22.18
C ILE A 123 -2.66 -13.16 22.04
N VAL A 124 -2.62 -12.21 21.10
CA VAL A 124 -3.71 -11.27 20.84
C VAL A 124 -4.99 -12.00 20.44
N ARG A 125 -4.88 -13.02 19.57
CA ARG A 125 -5.98 -13.90 19.18
C ARG A 125 -6.65 -14.53 20.39
N HIS A 126 -5.86 -15.10 21.31
CA HIS A 126 -6.39 -15.73 22.52
C HIS A 126 -7.05 -14.72 23.46
N LEU A 127 -6.46 -13.53 23.65
CA LEU A 127 -7.00 -12.49 24.54
C LEU A 127 -8.26 -11.81 24.01
N SER A 128 -8.36 -11.65 22.69
CA SER A 128 -9.48 -10.93 22.05
C SER A 128 -10.54 -11.87 21.44
N ASN A 129 -10.31 -13.18 21.50
CA ASN A 129 -11.11 -14.20 20.84
C ASN A 129 -11.28 -13.93 19.32
N ALA A 130 -10.29 -13.27 18.71
CA ALA A 130 -10.30 -12.89 17.31
C ALA A 130 -9.98 -14.08 16.39
N PRO A 131 -10.44 -14.08 15.12
CA PRO A 131 -10.07 -15.09 14.14
C PRO A 131 -8.55 -15.07 13.83
N PRO A 132 -7.99 -16.14 13.23
CA PRO A 132 -6.58 -16.16 12.86
C PRO A 132 -6.32 -15.07 11.83
N LEU A 133 -5.13 -14.46 11.90
CA LEU A 133 -4.73 -13.53 10.85
C LEU A 133 -4.60 -14.23 9.50
N VAL A 134 -5.06 -13.57 8.45
CA VAL A 134 -4.87 -14.02 7.08
C VAL A 134 -3.62 -13.37 6.54
N ILE A 135 -2.59 -14.19 6.30
CA ILE A 135 -1.34 -13.76 5.69
C ILE A 135 -1.46 -13.98 4.19
N SER A 136 -1.30 -12.91 3.42
CA SER A 136 -1.32 -12.94 1.96
C SER A 136 0.05 -12.56 1.38
N HIS A 137 0.14 -12.43 0.06
CA HIS A 137 1.34 -11.96 -0.65
C HIS A 137 1.53 -10.43 -0.55
N SER A 138 0.55 -9.69 -0.02
CA SER A 138 0.66 -8.24 0.21
C SER A 138 0.14 -7.84 1.59
N VAL A 139 0.70 -6.75 2.11
CA VAL A 139 0.24 -6.11 3.36
C VAL A 139 -1.20 -5.66 3.24
N GLN A 140 -1.58 -5.11 2.08
CA GLN A 140 -2.93 -4.64 1.78
C GLN A 140 -3.94 -5.78 1.89
N ALA A 141 -3.69 -6.90 1.20
CA ALA A 141 -4.58 -8.05 1.22
C ALA A 141 -4.65 -8.70 2.62
N SER A 142 -3.53 -8.73 3.34
CA SER A 142 -3.48 -9.26 4.72
C SER A 142 -4.30 -8.39 5.69
N LEU A 143 -4.16 -7.06 5.59
CA LEU A 143 -4.93 -6.10 6.38
C LEU A 143 -6.42 -6.15 6.06
N THR A 144 -6.81 -6.09 4.79
CA THR A 144 -8.24 -6.06 4.41
C THR A 144 -8.95 -7.35 4.81
N SER A 145 -8.30 -8.50 4.62
CA SER A 145 -8.86 -9.79 5.00
C SER A 145 -8.99 -9.93 6.52
N SER A 146 -7.97 -9.50 7.28
CA SER A 146 -7.99 -9.58 8.74
C SER A 146 -9.03 -8.62 9.35
N LEU A 147 -9.17 -7.41 8.80
CA LEU A 147 -10.20 -6.46 9.23
C LEU A 147 -11.62 -6.95 8.88
N ALA A 148 -11.81 -7.54 7.70
CA ALA A 148 -13.10 -8.10 7.29
C ALA A 148 -13.55 -9.28 8.15
N LEU A 149 -12.60 -10.06 8.71
CA LEU A 149 -12.90 -11.15 9.63
C LEU A 149 -13.22 -10.68 11.05
N GLY A 150 -12.86 -9.46 11.42
CA GLY A 150 -13.17 -8.88 12.73
C GLY A 150 -14.68 -8.74 12.91
N SER A 151 -15.28 -9.65 13.69
CA SER A 151 -16.75 -9.73 13.86
C SER A 151 -17.34 -8.54 14.63
N ASN A 152 -16.54 -7.91 15.50
CA ASN A 152 -16.95 -6.80 16.37
C ASN A 152 -15.88 -5.72 16.45
N ASP A 153 -16.30 -4.46 16.67
CA ASP A 153 -15.43 -3.28 16.83
C ASP A 153 -14.29 -3.53 17.84
N ARG A 154 -14.58 -4.24 18.94
CA ARG A 154 -13.60 -4.54 20.00
C ARG A 154 -12.45 -5.42 19.49
N GLN A 155 -12.72 -6.40 18.62
CA GLN A 155 -11.68 -7.25 18.04
C GLN A 155 -10.81 -6.48 17.06
N GLN A 156 -11.42 -5.61 16.25
CA GLN A 156 -10.69 -4.73 15.35
C GLN A 156 -9.79 -3.75 16.10
N VAL A 157 -10.25 -3.21 17.24
CA VAL A 157 -9.41 -2.35 18.10
C VAL A 157 -8.20 -3.10 18.63
N TRP A 158 -8.36 -4.31 19.16
CA TRP A 158 -7.22 -5.10 19.67
C TRP A 158 -6.21 -5.44 18.58
N MET A 159 -6.67 -5.87 17.41
CA MET A 159 -5.79 -6.13 16.26
C MET A 159 -4.99 -4.88 15.89
N VAL A 160 -5.65 -3.73 15.85
CA VAL A 160 -5.04 -2.50 15.37
C VAL A 160 -4.12 -1.85 16.41
N VAL A 161 -4.40 -2.00 17.71
CA VAL A 161 -3.50 -1.57 18.79
C VAL A 161 -2.21 -2.39 18.76
N THR A 162 -2.27 -3.68 18.47
CA THR A 162 -1.06 -4.51 18.42
C THR A 162 -0.21 -4.23 17.19
N PHE A 163 -0.82 -3.85 16.06
CA PHE A 163 -0.09 -3.30 14.91
C PHE A 163 0.70 -2.02 15.26
N TRP A 164 0.24 -1.20 16.20
CA TRP A 164 0.95 0.01 16.64
C TRP A 164 2.10 -0.27 17.62
N CYS A 165 2.02 -1.37 18.38
CA CYS A 165 3.02 -1.73 19.38
C CYS A 165 4.19 -2.55 18.83
N VAL A 166 4.05 -3.10 17.62
CA VAL A 166 5.14 -3.73 16.84
C VAL A 166 5.89 -2.65 16.07
#